data_AF-A0AAD8N442-F1
#
_entry.id   AF-A0AAD8N442-F1
#
_cell.length_a   1.000
_cell.length_b   1.000
_cell.length_c   1.000
_cell.angle_alpha   90.00
_cell.angle_beta   90.00
_cell.angle_gamma   90.00
#
_symmetry.space_group_name_H-M   'P 1'
#
loop_
_entity.id
_entity.type
_entity.pdbx_description
1 polymer ?
#
loop_
_entity_poly.entity_id
_entity_poly.type
_entity_poly.pdbx_seq_one_letter_code
_entity_poly.pdbx_strand_id
1 'polypeptide(L)'
;MEMESLKLMNQDMVKLDRFGGSNFSCWQDKMKFLLTTLKIFYILAPDLPHIPEEPKPSEDGTLPDQAKVDEVRNQRKQREEDELLCRGHILNTLSDRLNDYFQQIKTTKEIWEALQFKY
;
A
#
# COMPACT_ATOMS: atom_id res chain seq x y z
N MET A 1 -12.91 -14.12 -12.88
CA MET A 1 -11.77 -13.36 -13.45
C MET A 1 -10.93 -12.66 -12.39
N GLU A 2 -11.48 -11.78 -11.54
CA GLU A 2 -10.70 -11.11 -10.46
C GLU A 2 -10.16 -12.08 -9.41
N MET A 3 -10.98 -13.04 -8.95
CA MET A 3 -10.57 -14.01 -7.93
C MET A 3 -9.49 -14.98 -8.41
N GLU A 4 -9.50 -15.34 -9.70
CA GLU A 4 -8.46 -16.16 -10.33
C GLU A 4 -7.16 -15.37 -10.53
N SER A 5 -7.27 -14.07 -10.87
CA SER A 5 -6.12 -13.18 -10.95
C SER A 5 -5.45 -12.97 -9.58
N LEU A 6 -6.25 -12.79 -8.52
CA LEU A 6 -5.77 -12.70 -7.14
C LEU A 6 -5.13 -14.01 -6.66
N LYS A 7 -5.66 -15.17 -7.08
CA LYS A 7 -5.10 -16.48 -6.76
C LYS A 7 -3.78 -16.74 -7.47
N LEU A 8 -3.66 -16.31 -8.73
CA LEU A 8 -2.42 -16.39 -9.51
C LEU A 8 -1.34 -15.45 -8.95
N MET A 9 -1.70 -14.22 -8.60
CA MET A 9 -0.78 -13.27 -7.94
C MET A 9 -0.28 -13.81 -6.61
N ASN A 10 -1.15 -14.38 -5.76
CA ASN A 10 -0.72 -15.01 -4.49
C ASN A 10 0.22 -16.21 -4.70
N GLN A 11 0.02 -17.02 -5.74
CA GLN A 11 0.93 -18.13 -6.05
C GLN A 11 2.28 -17.68 -6.58
N ASP A 12 2.34 -16.60 -7.37
CA ASP A 12 3.61 -16.06 -7.88
C ASP A 12 4.33 -15.20 -6.84
N MET A 13 3.61 -14.66 -5.85
CA MET A 13 4.21 -14.04 -4.66
C MET A 13 5.05 -15.02 -3.84
N VAL A 14 4.68 -16.29 -3.78
CA VAL A 14 5.49 -17.36 -3.15
C VAL A 14 6.81 -17.59 -3.90
N LYS A 15 6.92 -17.13 -5.16
CA LYS A 15 8.13 -17.22 -5.99
C LYS A 15 8.94 -15.92 -6.06
N LEU A 16 8.49 -14.83 -5.42
CA LEU A 16 9.36 -13.67 -5.26
C LEU A 16 10.46 -14.06 -4.28
N ASP A 17 11.69 -14.23 -4.80
CA ASP A 17 12.87 -14.46 -3.98
C ASP A 17 12.88 -13.47 -2.81
N ARG A 18 13.06 -14.00 -1.60
CA ARG A 18 13.19 -13.17 -0.40
C ARG A 18 14.39 -12.24 -0.57
N PHE A 19 14.17 -10.95 -0.41
CA PHE A 19 15.22 -9.95 -0.41
C PHE A 19 16.10 -10.10 0.82
N GLY A 20 17.32 -10.58 0.59
CA GLY A 20 18.35 -10.76 1.60
C GLY A 20 19.31 -9.57 1.74
N GLY A 21 19.12 -8.48 0.98
CA GLY A 21 20.03 -7.33 0.96
C GLY A 21 20.97 -7.26 -0.26
N SER A 22 20.86 -8.19 -1.21
CA SER A 22 21.58 -8.17 -2.49
C SER A 22 20.59 -8.05 -3.66
N ASN A 23 21.06 -7.58 -4.82
CA ASN A 23 20.24 -7.39 -6.03
C ASN A 23 19.02 -6.48 -5.82
N PHE A 24 19.18 -5.39 -5.04
CA PHE A 24 18.09 -4.50 -4.69
C PHE A 24 17.33 -3.95 -5.89
N SER A 25 18.01 -3.50 -6.95
CA SER A 25 17.33 -2.98 -8.15
C SER A 25 16.38 -4.00 -8.78
N CYS A 26 16.79 -5.27 -8.85
CA CYS A 26 15.95 -6.35 -9.38
C CYS A 26 14.74 -6.64 -8.47
N TRP A 27 14.96 -6.71 -7.15
CA TRP A 27 13.86 -6.85 -6.21
C TRP A 27 12.90 -5.65 -6.25
N GLN A 28 13.44 -4.44 -6.32
CA GLN A 28 12.69 -3.20 -6.35
C GLN A 28 11.80 -3.12 -7.60
N ASP A 29 12.32 -3.48 -8.77
CA ASP A 29 11.55 -3.45 -10.01
C ASP A 29 10.42 -4.50 -10.00
N LYS A 30 10.69 -5.70 -9.48
CA LYS A 30 9.66 -6.72 -9.26
C LYS A 30 8.58 -6.26 -8.27
N MET A 31 8.98 -5.58 -7.19
CA MET A 31 8.06 -5.04 -6.20
C MET A 31 7.21 -3.91 -6.77
N LYS A 32 7.81 -2.95 -7.50
CA LYS A 32 7.08 -1.89 -8.20
C LYS A 32 6.07 -2.47 -9.19
N PHE A 33 6.46 -3.49 -9.95
CA PHE A 33 5.57 -4.19 -10.88
C PHE A 33 4.39 -4.82 -10.14
N LEU A 34 4.64 -5.59 -9.07
CA LEU A 34 3.60 -6.21 -8.25
C LEU A 34 2.59 -5.17 -7.71
N LEU A 35 3.10 -4.13 -7.04
CA LEU A 35 2.25 -3.09 -6.45
C LEU A 35 1.45 -2.31 -7.51
N THR A 36 2.01 -2.15 -8.72
CA THR A 36 1.33 -1.52 -9.86
C THR A 36 0.22 -2.42 -10.40
N THR A 37 0.47 -3.72 -10.55
CA THR A 37 -0.54 -4.71 -10.97
C THR A 37 -1.69 -4.76 -9.97
N LEU A 38 -1.40 -4.64 -8.68
CA LEU A 38 -2.39 -4.56 -7.61
C LEU A 38 -3.07 -3.19 -7.49
N LYS A 39 -2.63 -2.18 -8.28
CA LYS A 39 -3.12 -0.80 -8.24
C LYS A 39 -2.93 -0.08 -6.89
N ILE A 40 -1.98 -0.52 -6.09
CA ILE A 40 -1.68 0.06 -4.76
C ILE A 40 -0.33 0.79 -4.71
N PHE A 41 0.43 0.81 -5.82
CA PHE A 41 1.72 1.52 -5.87
C PHE A 41 1.61 3.02 -5.51
N TYR A 42 0.45 3.63 -5.76
CA TYR A 42 0.20 5.03 -5.43
C TYR A 42 0.37 5.35 -3.94
N ILE A 43 0.23 4.36 -3.05
CA ILE A 43 0.48 4.49 -1.61
C ILE A 43 1.90 4.99 -1.31
N LEU A 44 2.87 4.64 -2.16
CA LEU A 44 4.26 5.03 -2.02
C LEU A 44 4.56 6.40 -2.63
N ALA A 45 3.58 7.07 -3.23
CA ALA A 45 3.78 8.36 -3.88
C ALA A 45 4.24 9.42 -2.87
N PRO A 46 5.19 10.30 -3.25
CA PRO A 46 5.61 11.40 -2.39
C PRO A 46 4.45 12.34 -2.05
N ASP A 47 3.52 12.50 -2.98
CA ASP A 47 2.37 13.40 -3.01
C ASP A 47 1.03 12.64 -2.94
N LEU A 48 0.90 11.72 -1.97
CA LEU A 48 -0.33 10.95 -1.77
C LEU A 48 -1.56 11.87 -1.67
N PRO A 49 -2.57 11.73 -2.56
CA PRO A 49 -3.70 12.66 -2.60
C PRO A 49 -4.41 12.77 -1.25
N HIS A 50 -4.70 13.97 -0.76
CA HIS A 50 -5.45 14.10 0.49
C HIS A 50 -6.91 13.63 0.29
N ILE A 51 -7.44 12.79 1.19
CA ILE A 51 -8.87 12.46 1.19
C ILE A 51 -9.62 13.58 1.91
N PRO A 52 -10.65 14.19 1.30
CA PRO A 52 -11.47 15.21 1.96
C PRO A 52 -11.96 14.77 3.36
N GLU A 53 -12.15 15.75 4.26
CA GLU A 53 -12.89 15.48 5.49
C GLU A 53 -14.34 15.09 5.16
N GLU A 54 -14.95 14.28 6.03
CA GLU A 54 -16.37 13.99 5.91
C GLU A 54 -17.16 15.32 5.97
N PRO A 55 -18.06 15.56 5.00
CA PRO A 55 -18.89 16.75 4.98
C PRO A 55 -19.64 16.92 6.31
N LYS A 56 -19.52 18.10 6.93
CA LYS A 56 -20.25 18.45 8.15
C LYS A 56 -21.55 19.18 7.76
N PRO A 57 -22.60 19.12 8.60
CA PRO A 57 -23.79 19.95 8.41
C PRO A 57 -23.41 21.42 8.30
N SER A 58 -24.02 22.13 7.36
CA SER A 58 -23.83 23.56 7.19
C SER A 58 -24.33 24.33 8.42
N GLU A 59 -23.83 25.55 8.64
CA GLU A 59 -24.24 26.42 9.76
C GLU A 59 -25.76 26.74 9.74
N ASP A 60 -26.39 26.65 8.57
CA ASP A 60 -27.84 26.83 8.36
C ASP A 60 -28.67 25.55 8.66
N GLY A 61 -28.03 24.46 9.09
CA GLY A 61 -28.68 23.19 9.38
C GLY A 61 -28.92 22.29 8.16
N THR A 62 -28.44 22.69 6.97
CA THR A 62 -28.52 21.84 5.78
C THR A 62 -27.66 20.60 5.97
N LEU A 63 -28.29 19.42 5.87
CA LEU A 63 -27.59 18.14 5.96
C LEU A 63 -26.71 17.94 4.72
N PRO A 64 -25.50 17.37 4.88
CA PRO A 64 -24.66 17.04 3.75
C PRO A 64 -25.28 15.93 2.89
N ASP A 65 -24.94 15.95 1.61
CA ASP A 65 -25.32 14.90 0.67
C ASP A 65 -24.73 13.56 1.11
N GLN A 66 -25.60 12.62 1.48
CA GLN A 66 -25.21 11.30 1.99
C GLN A 66 -24.33 10.54 0.98
N ALA A 67 -24.55 10.72 -0.33
CA ALA A 67 -23.72 10.06 -1.35
C ALA A 67 -22.27 10.53 -1.28
N LYS A 68 -22.04 11.82 -0.98
CA LYS A 68 -20.68 12.38 -0.82
C LYS A 68 -20.02 11.92 0.47
N VAL A 69 -20.79 11.80 1.55
CA VAL A 69 -20.31 11.26 2.83
C VAL A 69 -19.86 9.80 2.65
N ASP A 70 -20.70 8.98 2.00
CA ASP A 70 -20.41 7.57 1.75
C ASP A 70 -19.21 7.40 0.81
N GLU A 71 -19.07 8.24 -0.21
CA GLU A 71 -17.92 8.25 -1.11
C GLU A 71 -16.61 8.53 -0.36
N VAL A 72 -16.57 9.58 0.47
CA VAL A 72 -15.38 9.92 1.28
C VAL A 72 -15.03 8.78 2.23
N ARG A 73 -16.02 8.18 2.88
CA ARG A 73 -15.81 7.06 3.81
C ARG A 73 -15.27 5.82 3.10
N ASN A 74 -15.82 5.49 1.93
CA ASN A 74 -15.35 4.36 1.12
C ASN A 74 -13.92 4.60 0.62
N GLN A 75 -13.58 5.82 0.19
CA GLN A 75 -12.21 6.17 -0.19
C GLN A 75 -11.22 6.02 0.97
N ARG A 76 -11.59 6.44 2.19
CA ARG A 76 -10.76 6.27 3.39
C ARG A 76 -10.50 4.80 3.69
N LYS A 77 -11.57 4.00 3.72
CA LYS A 77 -11.47 2.56 3.97
C LYS A 77 -10.62 1.85 2.91
N GLN A 78 -10.83 2.17 1.63
CA GLN A 78 -10.03 1.61 0.54
C GLN A 78 -8.53 1.93 0.72
N ARG A 79 -8.20 3.17 1.09
CA ARG A 79 -6.80 3.56 1.32
C ARG A 79 -6.18 2.82 2.50
N GLU A 80 -6.92 2.62 3.58
CA GLU A 80 -6.44 1.85 4.73
C GLU A 80 -6.15 0.39 4.36
N GLU A 81 -7.01 -0.21 3.54
CA GLU A 81 -6.80 -1.56 3.00
C GLU A 81 -5.60 -1.62 2.05
N ASP A 82 -5.46 -0.64 1.15
CA ASP A 82 -4.34 -0.55 0.21
C ASP A 82 -3.00 -0.33 0.94
N GLU A 83 -2.97 0.50 1.98
CA GLU A 83 -1.80 0.71 2.85
C GLU A 83 -1.38 -0.60 3.51
N LEU A 84 -2.34 -1.33 4.09
CA LEU A 84 -2.09 -2.62 4.74
C LEU A 84 -1.54 -3.65 3.75
N LEU A 85 -2.14 -3.75 2.55
CA LEU A 85 -1.68 -4.64 1.49
C LEU A 85 -0.27 -4.26 1.04
N CYS A 86 -0.02 -2.98 0.74
CA CYS A 86 1.27 -2.48 0.28
C CYS A 86 2.36 -2.81 1.31
N ARG A 87 2.10 -2.54 2.59
CA ARG A 87 2.99 -2.90 3.70
C ARG A 87 3.26 -4.40 3.77
N GLY A 88 2.20 -5.20 3.70
CA GLY A 88 2.28 -6.65 3.75
C GLY A 88 3.12 -7.23 2.62
N HIS A 89 2.92 -6.75 1.39
CA HIS A 89 3.69 -7.18 0.22
C HIS A 89 5.17 -6.85 0.37
N ILE A 90 5.51 -5.62 0.78
CA ILE A 90 6.91 -5.23 0.99
C ILE A 90 7.55 -6.14 2.04
N LEU A 91 6.97 -6.21 3.24
CA LEU A 91 7.54 -6.95 4.37
C LEU A 91 7.62 -8.46 4.12
N ASN A 92 6.62 -9.07 3.50
CA ASN A 92 6.60 -10.52 3.23
C ASN A 92 7.67 -10.97 2.23
N THR A 93 8.17 -10.05 1.41
CA THR A 93 9.29 -10.35 0.50
C THR A 93 10.65 -10.09 1.12
N LEU A 94 10.73 -9.54 2.33
CA LEU A 94 11.99 -9.38 3.04
C LEU A 94 12.43 -10.71 3.67
N SER A 95 13.73 -10.91 3.78
CA SER A 95 14.26 -11.95 4.68
C SER A 95 13.91 -11.66 6.13
N ASP A 96 13.82 -12.70 6.98
CA ASP A 96 13.37 -12.57 8.37
C ASP A 96 14.17 -11.50 9.14
N ARG A 97 15.49 -11.46 8.96
CA ARG A 97 16.37 -10.43 9.57
C ARG A 97 16.00 -9.00 9.17
N LEU A 98 15.67 -8.77 7.90
CA LEU A 98 15.27 -7.45 7.43
C LEU A 98 13.86 -7.12 7.90
N ASN A 99 12.95 -8.08 7.83
CA ASN A 99 11.60 -7.93 8.34
C ASN A 99 11.60 -7.49 9.82
N ASP A 100 12.42 -8.12 10.68
CA ASP A 100 12.51 -7.78 12.10
C ASP A 100 12.90 -6.32 12.36
N TYR A 101 13.72 -5.76 11.48
CA TYR A 101 14.14 -4.36 11.53
C TYR A 101 13.07 -3.43 10.97
N PHE A 102 12.58 -3.70 9.76
CA PHE A 102 11.66 -2.80 9.05
C PHE A 102 10.23 -2.85 9.59
N GLN A 103 9.80 -3.93 10.23
CA GLN A 103 8.45 -4.02 10.81
C GLN A 103 8.19 -3.01 11.93
N GLN A 104 9.24 -2.45 12.52
CA GLN A 104 9.16 -1.44 13.58
C GLN A 104 8.78 -0.05 13.02
N ILE A 105 8.94 0.16 11.72
CA ILE A 105 8.57 1.40 11.04
C ILE A 105 7.05 1.43 10.83
N LYS A 106 6.46 2.60 11.12
CA LYS A 106 5.01 2.78 11.20
C LYS A 106 4.37 2.85 9.82
N THR A 107 4.90 3.66 8.92
CA THR A 107 4.28 3.89 7.61
C THR A 107 4.94 3.06 6.52
N THR A 108 4.15 2.67 5.52
CA THR A 108 4.67 1.91 4.38
C THR A 108 5.66 2.72 3.56
N LYS A 109 5.40 4.02 3.44
CA LYS A 109 6.28 4.97 2.75
C LYS A 109 7.66 5.05 3.41
N GLU A 110 7.74 5.18 4.74
CA GLU A 110 9.02 5.22 5.45
C GLU A 110 9.79 3.90 5.30
N ILE A 111 9.11 2.73 5.28
CA ILE A 111 9.77 1.45 5.00
C ILE A 111 10.40 1.47 3.61
N TRP A 112 9.64 1.92 2.61
CA TRP A 112 10.09 1.98 1.23
C TRP A 112 11.29 2.92 1.06
N GLU A 113 11.21 4.13 1.59
CA GLU A 113 12.30 5.12 1.55
C GLU A 113 13.55 4.63 2.28
N ALA A 114 13.39 4.00 3.45
CA ALA A 114 14.50 3.44 4.20
C ALA A 114 15.19 2.28 3.46
N LEU A 115 14.43 1.45 2.74
CA LEU A 115 14.98 0.41 1.86
C LEU A 115 15.77 1.03 0.70
N GLN A 116 15.23 2.07 0.05
CA GLN A 116 15.89 2.79 -1.05
C GLN A 116 17.14 3.54 -0.63
N PHE A 117 17.18 4.06 0.60
CA PHE A 117 18.35 4.74 1.13
C PHE A 117 19.47 3.77 1.48
N LYS A 118 19.12 2.59 1.97
CA LYS A 118 20.08 1.62 2.51
C LYS A 118 20.70 0.70 1.46
N TYR A 119 19.96 0.38 0.39
CA TYR A 119 20.32 -0.63 -0.61
C TYR A 119 20.24 -0.08 -2.03
#